data_AF-A0A969AXA4-F1
#
_entry.id   AF-A0A969AXA4-F1
#
_cell.length_a   1.000
_cell.length_b   1.000
_cell.length_c   1.000
_cell.angle_alpha   90.00
_cell.angle_beta   90.00
_cell.angle_gamma   90.00
#
_symmetry.space_group_name_H-M   'P 1'
#
loop_
_entity.id
_entity.type
_entity.pdbx_description
1 polymer ?
#
loop_
_entity_poly.entity_id
_entity_poly.type
_entity_poly.pdbx_seq_one_letter_code
_entity_poly.pdbx_strand_id
1 'polypeptide(L)'
;MSSNIKVQRICQHCGNEFTAKTTVTKYCGDNCAKRAYKKRKREESISVSNQETQEIVAQPIRVIQEKDFLSLDEAAKLLSVSRTTLYRMRKDGAIQFALIGKKKVISRKSIDQLFNHTP
;
A
#
# COMPACT_ATOMS: atom_id res chain seq x y z
N MET A 1 30.51 27.29 -31.89
CA MET A 1 30.00 28.42 -31.09
C MET A 1 30.03 28.02 -29.62
N SER A 2 31.04 28.47 -28.87
CA SER A 2 31.09 28.30 -27.41
C SER A 2 30.64 29.61 -26.80
N SER A 3 29.37 29.68 -26.41
CA SER A 3 28.89 30.80 -25.59
C SER A 3 29.55 30.63 -24.21
N ASN A 4 30.43 31.56 -23.84
CA ASN A 4 31.13 31.57 -22.53
C ASN A 4 30.14 31.99 -21.42
N ILE A 5 29.12 31.17 -21.22
CA ILE A 5 28.01 31.41 -20.30
C ILE A 5 28.51 31.12 -18.89
N LYS A 6 28.41 32.12 -18.01
CA LYS A 6 28.66 31.97 -16.57
C LYS A 6 27.41 32.41 -15.84
N VAL A 7 26.77 31.50 -15.11
CA VAL A 7 25.51 31.76 -14.40
C VAL A 7 25.69 31.34 -12.95
N GLN A 8 25.29 32.20 -12.01
CA GLN A 8 25.25 31.83 -10.60
C GLN A 8 24.04 30.93 -10.32
N ARG A 9 24.27 29.80 -9.66
CA ARG A 9 23.23 28.82 -9.33
C ARG A 9 23.47 28.25 -7.94
N ILE A 10 22.42 27.73 -7.32
CA ILE A 10 22.50 27.03 -6.04
C ILE A 10 22.59 25.52 -6.29
N CYS A 11 23.53 24.85 -5.61
CA CYS A 11 23.70 23.40 -5.70
C CYS A 11 22.51 22.67 -5.07
N GLN A 12 21.84 21.80 -5.83
CA GLN A 12 20.69 21.04 -5.35
C GLN A 12 21.01 20.01 -4.24
N HIS A 13 22.29 19.74 -3.99
CA HIS A 13 22.72 18.82 -2.92
C HIS A 13 23.14 19.55 -1.64
N CYS A 14 24.07 20.51 -1.74
CA CYS A 14 24.65 21.18 -0.57
C CYS A 14 24.08 22.57 -0.28
N GLY A 15 23.26 23.14 -1.17
CA GLY A 15 22.68 24.47 -0.98
C GLY A 15 23.64 25.65 -1.18
N ASN A 16 24.90 25.40 -1.51
CA ASN A 16 25.87 26.47 -1.75
C ASN A 16 25.71 27.07 -3.15
N GLU A 17 25.95 28.37 -3.26
CA GLU A 17 26.05 29.07 -4.54
C GLU A 17 27.33 28.67 -5.29
N PHE A 18 27.25 28.54 -6.60
CA PHE A 18 28.37 28.25 -7.48
C PHE A 18 28.16 28.83 -8.88
N THR A 19 29.26 29.10 -9.57
CA THR A 19 29.24 29.59 -10.95
C THR A 19 29.21 28.42 -11.93
N ALA A 20 28.08 28.22 -12.61
CA ALA A 20 27.89 27.21 -13.64
C ALA A 20 28.35 27.73 -15.01
N LYS A 21 28.97 26.85 -15.80
CA LYS A 21 29.38 27.13 -17.19
C LYS A 21 28.34 26.71 -18.25
N THR A 22 27.29 26.01 -17.84
CA THR A 22 26.18 25.58 -18.70
C THR A 22 24.86 25.78 -17.98
N THR A 23 23.78 25.94 -18.75
CA THR A 23 22.41 26.16 -18.23
C THR A 23 21.83 24.93 -17.53
N VAL A 24 22.35 23.73 -17.79
CA VAL A 24 21.85 22.45 -17.26
C VAL A 24 22.56 21.96 -15.99
N THR A 25 23.62 22.65 -15.54
CA THR A 25 24.40 22.20 -14.37
C THR A 25 23.58 22.38 -13.08
N LYS A 26 23.40 21.28 -12.33
CA LYS A 26 22.57 21.22 -11.11
C LYS A 26 23.37 21.19 -9.80
N TYR A 27 24.66 20.86 -9.86
CA TYR A 27 25.51 20.63 -8.70
C TYR A 27 26.83 21.40 -8.84
N CYS A 28 27.40 21.83 -7.72
CA CYS A 28 28.66 22.58 -7.70
C CYS A 28 29.90 21.74 -8.07
N GLY A 29 29.77 20.42 -8.15
CA GLY A 29 30.84 19.51 -8.59
C GLY A 29 30.46 18.04 -8.51
N ASP A 30 31.37 17.17 -8.95
CA ASP A 30 31.15 15.72 -9.04
C ASP A 30 30.81 15.06 -7.72
N ASN A 31 31.40 15.52 -6.61
CA ASN A 31 31.11 14.97 -5.29
C ASN A 31 29.64 15.17 -4.90
N CYS A 32 29.09 16.36 -5.14
CA CYS A 32 27.69 16.66 -4.88
C CYS A 32 26.76 15.88 -5.82
N ALA A 33 27.12 15.74 -7.09
CA ALA A 33 26.36 14.95 -8.07
C ALA A 33 26.32 13.46 -7.68
N LYS A 34 27.47 12.86 -7.30
CA LYS A 34 27.57 11.46 -6.87
C LYS A 34 26.77 11.19 -5.59
N ARG A 35 26.84 12.09 -4.60
CA ARG A 35 26.05 11.96 -3.37
C ARG A 35 24.55 12.07 -3.63
N ALA A 36 24.12 13.02 -4.45
CA ALA A 36 22.73 13.16 -4.85
C ALA A 36 22.21 11.91 -5.59
N TYR A 37 23.02 11.35 -6.50
CA TYR A 37 22.70 10.10 -7.20
C TYR A 37 22.51 8.93 -6.23
N LYS A 38 23.44 8.75 -5.28
CA LYS A 38 23.36 7.69 -4.25
C LYS A 38 22.14 7.86 -3.35
N LYS A 39 21.82 9.10 -2.95
CA LYS A 39 20.63 9.41 -2.15
C LYS A 39 19.35 9.02 -2.89
N ARG A 40 19.20 9.44 -4.15
CA ARG A 40 18.05 9.08 -4.99
C ARG A 40 17.90 7.56 -5.15
N LYS A 41 19.00 6.84 -5.39
CA LYS A 41 18.97 5.38 -5.51
C LYS A 41 18.57 4.69 -4.20
N ARG A 42 19.01 5.20 -3.05
CA ARG A 42 18.56 4.70 -1.75
C ARG A 42 17.06 4.94 -1.53
N GLU A 43 16.57 6.13 -1.85
CA GLU A 43 15.15 6.48 -1.73
C GLU A 43 14.28 5.62 -2.64
N GLU A 44 14.73 5.36 -3.87
CA GLU A 44 14.06 4.45 -4.82
C GLU A 44 13.98 3.03 -4.24
N SER A 45 15.07 2.48 -3.72
CA SER A 45 15.07 1.15 -3.09
C SER A 45 14.15 1.06 -1.86
N ILE A 46 14.13 2.09 -1.02
CA ILE A 46 13.22 2.15 0.14
C ILE A 46 11.77 2.23 -0.31
N SER A 47 11.47 3.04 -1.33
CA SER A 47 10.12 3.15 -1.90
C SER A 47 9.63 1.81 -2.45
N VAL A 48 10.46 1.09 -3.20
CA VAL A 48 10.11 -0.23 -3.75
C VAL A 48 9.83 -1.22 -2.62
N SER A 49 10.70 -1.31 -1.61
CA SER A 49 10.49 -2.22 -0.47
C SER A 49 9.21 -1.90 0.32
N ASN A 50 8.90 -0.62 0.51
CA ASN A 50 7.66 -0.21 1.15
C ASN A 50 6.42 -0.54 0.29
N GLN A 51 6.50 -0.39 -1.03
CA GLN A 51 5.43 -0.77 -1.95
C GLN A 51 5.19 -2.28 -1.95
N GLU A 52 6.25 -3.10 -2.03
CA GLU A 52 6.15 -4.55 -1.91
C GLU A 52 5.48 -4.97 -0.59
N THR A 53 5.86 -4.32 0.52
CA THR A 53 5.25 -4.58 1.83
C THR A 53 3.76 -4.22 1.85
N GLN A 54 3.37 -3.08 1.26
CA GLN A 54 1.97 -2.67 1.15
C GLN A 54 1.16 -3.63 0.27
N GLU A 55 1.73 -4.11 -0.83
CA GLU A 55 1.10 -5.09 -1.71
C GLU A 55 0.89 -6.42 -0.99
N ILE A 56 1.88 -6.93 -0.27
CA ILE A 56 1.76 -8.17 0.54
C ILE A 56 0.65 -8.05 1.59
N VAL A 57 0.48 -6.87 2.20
CA VAL A 57 -0.59 -6.61 3.18
C VAL A 57 -1.97 -6.49 2.51
N ALA A 58 -2.05 -5.98 1.28
CA ALA A 58 -3.31 -5.80 0.55
C ALA A 58 -3.81 -7.07 -0.18
N GLN A 59 -2.89 -7.93 -0.63
CA GLN A 59 -3.17 -9.23 -1.25
C GLN A 59 -4.18 -10.10 -0.46
N PRO A 60 -4.06 -10.31 0.87
CA PRO A 60 -4.97 -11.17 1.61
C PRO A 60 -6.41 -10.69 1.58
N ILE A 61 -6.69 -9.39 1.41
CA ILE A 61 -8.06 -8.87 1.40
C ILE A 61 -8.75 -9.18 0.06
N ARG A 62 -8.05 -9.01 -1.06
CA ARG A 62 -8.60 -9.33 -2.40
C ARG A 62 -8.92 -10.82 -2.53
N VAL A 63 -8.00 -11.68 -2.08
CA VAL A 63 -8.19 -13.14 -2.08
C VAL A 63 -9.36 -13.56 -1.20
N ILE A 64 -9.67 -12.82 -0.13
CA ILE A 64 -10.86 -13.08 0.71
C ILE A 64 -12.15 -12.71 -0.02
N GLN A 65 -12.16 -11.61 -0.79
CA GLN A 65 -13.36 -11.15 -1.51
C GLN A 65 -13.82 -12.12 -2.61
N GLU A 66 -12.88 -12.83 -3.25
CA GLU A 66 -13.17 -13.78 -4.33
C GLU A 66 -13.67 -15.15 -3.82
N LYS A 67 -13.58 -15.44 -2.52
CA LYS A 67 -14.01 -16.73 -1.97
C LYS A 67 -15.53 -16.79 -1.76
N ASP A 68 -16.15 -17.82 -2.32
CA ASP A 68 -17.57 -18.14 -2.08
C ASP A 68 -17.86 -18.56 -0.62
N PHE A 69 -16.85 -19.09 0.05
CA PHE A 69 -16.93 -19.63 1.40
C PHE A 69 -15.84 -19.05 2.28
N LEU A 70 -16.25 -18.42 3.37
CA LEU A 70 -15.39 -17.68 4.28
C LEU A 70 -15.28 -18.43 5.60
N SER A 71 -14.06 -18.55 6.13
CA SER A 71 -13.90 -18.91 7.54
C SER A 71 -14.44 -17.78 8.44
N LEU A 72 -14.70 -18.09 9.71
CA LEU A 72 -15.10 -17.07 10.70
C LEU A 72 -14.14 -15.88 10.77
N ASP A 73 -12.85 -16.14 10.57
CA ASP A 73 -11.81 -15.11 10.64
C ASP A 73 -11.83 -14.20 9.43
N GLU A 74 -12.01 -14.78 8.25
CA GLU A 74 -12.10 -14.05 6.99
C GLU A 74 -13.41 -13.25 6.94
N ALA A 75 -14.53 -13.84 7.39
CA ALA A 75 -15.81 -13.14 7.48
C ALA A 75 -15.74 -11.96 8.48
N ALA A 76 -15.07 -12.14 9.62
CA ALA A 76 -14.86 -11.09 10.62
C ALA A 76 -14.04 -9.93 10.04
N LYS A 77 -12.95 -10.24 9.32
CA LYS A 77 -12.12 -9.24 8.63
C LYS A 77 -12.90 -8.53 7.53
N LEU A 78 -13.67 -9.26 6.73
CA LEU A 78 -14.43 -8.69 5.62
C LEU A 78 -15.50 -7.71 6.12
N LEU A 79 -16.24 -8.09 7.16
CA LEU A 79 -17.30 -7.26 7.75
C LEU A 79 -16.76 -6.20 8.72
N SER A 80 -15.44 -6.19 9.00
CA SER A 80 -14.81 -5.35 10.02
C SER A 80 -15.45 -5.48 11.40
N VAL A 81 -15.83 -6.70 11.78
CA VAL A 81 -16.45 -7.03 13.08
C VAL A 81 -15.67 -8.08 13.85
N SER A 82 -15.93 -8.21 15.14
CA SER A 82 -15.33 -9.27 15.98
C SER A 82 -15.94 -10.65 15.70
N ARG A 83 -15.19 -11.72 15.96
CA ARG A 83 -15.72 -13.11 15.95
C ARG A 83 -16.96 -13.26 16.85
N THR A 84 -16.97 -12.57 17.99
CA THR A 84 -18.08 -12.57 18.94
C THR A 84 -19.34 -11.99 18.33
N THR A 85 -19.21 -10.93 17.55
CA THR A 85 -20.34 -10.32 16.82
C THR A 85 -20.93 -11.32 15.83
N LEU A 86 -20.12 -12.06 15.08
CA LEU A 86 -20.63 -13.11 14.19
C LEU A 86 -21.41 -14.18 14.95
N TYR A 87 -20.91 -14.64 16.10
CA TYR A 87 -21.64 -15.60 16.93
C TYR A 87 -22.98 -15.04 17.44
N ARG A 88 -23.05 -13.76 17.78
CA ARG A 88 -24.31 -13.08 18.14
C ARG A 88 -25.27 -13.04 16.95
N MET A 89 -24.81 -12.62 15.78
CA MET A 89 -25.62 -12.61 14.55
C MET A 89 -26.18 -13.99 14.20
N ARG A 90 -25.43 -15.07 14.45
CA ARG A 90 -25.96 -16.43 14.32
C ARG A 90 -27.04 -16.76 15.34
N LYS A 91 -26.85 -16.36 16.60
CA LYS A 91 -27.84 -16.56 17.66
C LYS A 91 -29.14 -15.82 17.35
N ASP A 92 -29.03 -14.62 16.78
CA ASP A 92 -30.16 -13.78 16.38
C ASP A 92 -30.81 -14.26 15.06
N GLY A 93 -30.26 -15.31 14.42
CA GLY A 93 -30.79 -15.89 13.20
C GLY A 93 -30.43 -15.15 11.91
N ALA A 94 -29.63 -14.08 11.99
CA ALA A 94 -29.24 -13.27 10.84
C ALA A 94 -28.26 -13.99 9.89
N ILE A 95 -27.36 -14.82 10.43
CA ILE A 95 -26.35 -15.56 9.63
C ILE A 95 -26.33 -17.04 10.03
N GLN A 96 -26.28 -17.92 9.03
CA GLN A 96 -26.08 -19.36 9.24
C GLN A 96 -24.61 -19.75 9.02
N PHE A 97 -24.07 -20.65 9.86
CA PHE A 97 -22.75 -21.24 9.60
C PHE A 97 -22.88 -22.72 9.25
N ALA A 98 -22.16 -23.14 8.22
CA ALA A 98 -21.93 -24.54 7.91
C ALA A 98 -20.73 -25.08 8.71
N LEU A 99 -20.77 -26.36 9.04
CA LEU A 99 -19.65 -27.07 9.67
C LEU A 99 -18.98 -27.96 8.62
N ILE A 100 -17.70 -27.73 8.34
CA ILE A 100 -16.89 -28.57 7.45
C ILE A 100 -15.78 -29.19 8.31
N GLY A 101 -15.99 -30.43 8.72
CA GLY A 101 -15.15 -31.09 9.72
C GLY A 101 -15.18 -30.33 11.05
N LYS A 102 -14.02 -29.79 11.48
CA LYS A 102 -13.91 -28.97 12.71
C LYS A 102 -14.04 -27.46 12.45
N LYS A 103 -14.09 -27.03 11.18
CA LYS A 103 -14.10 -25.61 10.81
C LYS A 103 -15.53 -25.13 10.57
N LYS A 104 -15.83 -23.93 11.07
CA LYS A 104 -17.08 -23.21 10.79
C LYS A 104 -16.87 -22.30 9.59
N VAL A 105 -17.78 -22.37 8.63
CA VAL A 105 -17.70 -21.69 7.33
C VAL A 105 -19.00 -20.97 7.08
N ILE A 106 -18.90 -19.78 6.48
CA ILE A 106 -20.04 -18.92 6.14
C ILE A 106 -20.05 -18.76 4.63
N SER A 107 -21.22 -18.95 4.01
CA SER A 107 -21.37 -18.66 2.58
C SER A 107 -21.44 -17.15 2.38
N ARG A 108 -20.68 -16.65 1.40
CA ARG A 108 -20.68 -15.25 0.97
C ARG A 108 -22.08 -14.75 0.66
N LYS A 109 -22.89 -15.56 -0.04
CA LYS A 109 -24.29 -15.25 -0.37
C LYS A 109 -25.14 -14.94 0.86
N SER A 110 -24.92 -15.64 1.99
CA SER A 110 -25.67 -15.37 3.22
C SER A 110 -25.29 -14.04 3.84
N ILE A 111 -24.04 -13.60 3.68
CA ILE A 111 -23.59 -12.29 4.13
C ILE A 111 -24.19 -11.20 3.23
N ASP A 112 -24.18 -11.39 1.91
CA ASP A 112 -24.72 -10.40 0.99
C ASP A 112 -26.25 -10.24 1.15
N GLN A 113 -26.96 -11.31 1.50
CA GLN A 113 -28.38 -11.26 1.86
C GLN A 113 -28.69 -10.32 3.04
N LEU A 114 -27.75 -10.14 3.98
CA LEU A 114 -27.93 -9.20 5.10
C LEU A 114 -28.13 -7.76 4.62
N PHE A 115 -27.47 -7.38 3.52
CA PHE A 115 -27.51 -6.03 2.98
C PHE A 115 -28.62 -5.85 1.94
N ASN A 116 -29.26 -6.92 1.49
CA ASN A 116 -30.39 -6.86 0.57
C ASN A 116 -31.72 -6.58 1.29
N HIS A 117 -31.76 -6.73 2.62
CA HIS A 117 -32.89 -6.38 3.46
C HIS A 117 -32.65 -5.00 4.10
N THR A 118 -32.59 -3.97 3.27
CA THR A 118 -32.75 -2.60 3.76
C THR A 118 -34.07 -2.05 3.19
N PRO A 119 -34.94 -1.47 4.04
CA PRO A 119 -36.11 -0.73 3.60
C PRO A 119 -35.73 0.54 2.82
#